data_AF-A0A511XE86-F1
#
_entry.id   AF-A0A511XE86-F1
#
_cell.length_a   1.000
_cell.length_b   1.000
_cell.length_c   1.000
_cell.angle_alpha   90.00
_cell.angle_beta   90.00
_cell.angle_gamma   90.00
#
_symmetry.space_group_name_H-M   'P 1'
#
loop_
_entity.id
_entity.type
_entity.pdbx_description
1 polymer ?
#
loop_
_entity_poly.entity_id
_entity_poly.type
_entity_poly.pdbx_seq_one_letter_code
_entity_poly.pdbx_strand_id
1 'polypeptide(L)'
;MRDLSDLEVSAISGGGSLLISPTAGGLSALLGNALIGAANTVNAFQDAISPIGVALTAVGGPITGALHQFNDYAIYQASQVVDTIGKALGGTITPEYHYVNEWIKGID
;
A
#
# COMPACT_ATOMS: atom_id res chain seq x y z
N MET A 1 -8.63 50.84 2.40
CA MET A 1 -8.36 49.67 1.54
C MET A 1 -7.16 48.99 2.17
N ARG A 2 -7.26 47.72 2.60
CA ARG A 2 -6.13 47.02 3.22
C ARG A 2 -5.36 46.30 2.12
N ASP A 3 -4.05 46.50 2.06
CA ASP A 3 -3.18 45.73 1.17
C ASP A 3 -3.21 44.27 1.62
N LEU A 4 -3.50 43.38 0.68
CA LEU A 4 -3.46 41.94 0.90
C LEU A 4 -2.03 41.47 0.73
N SER A 5 -1.63 40.52 1.57
CA SER A 5 -0.36 39.83 1.37
C SER A 5 -0.41 38.96 0.11
N ASP A 6 0.73 38.70 -0.50
CA ASP A 6 0.82 37.87 -1.73
C ASP A 6 0.18 36.49 -1.57
N LEU A 7 0.14 35.96 -0.33
CA LEU A 7 -0.54 34.73 0.05
C LEU A 7 -2.07 34.82 -0.06
N GLU A 8 -2.64 35.96 0.35
CA GLU A 8 -4.09 36.20 0.27
C GLU A 8 -4.52 36.45 -1.18
N VAL A 9 -3.66 37.05 -2.00
CA VAL A 9 -3.89 37.22 -3.44
C VAL A 9 -3.86 35.86 -4.16
N SER A 10 -2.91 34.98 -3.80
CA SER A 10 -2.80 33.63 -4.37
C SER A 10 -3.98 32.73 -4.02
N ALA A 11 -4.56 32.86 -2.82
CA ALA A 11 -5.73 32.10 -2.40
C ALA A 11 -7.02 32.50 -3.11
N ILE A 12 -7.11 33.74 -3.61
CA ILE A 12 -8.30 34.30 -4.25
C ILE A 12 -8.34 34.00 -5.76
N SER A 13 -7.18 33.80 -6.41
CA SER A 13 -7.09 33.73 -7.88
C SER A 13 -7.16 32.34 -8.52
N GLY A 14 -7.42 31.25 -7.78
CA GLY A 14 -7.40 29.90 -8.39
C GLY A 14 -8.40 28.91 -7.80
N GLY A 15 -9.62 28.89 -8.33
CA GLY A 15 -10.57 27.82 -8.03
C GLY A 15 -10.04 26.46 -8.49
N GLY A 16 -10.15 25.44 -7.62
CA GLY A 16 -10.10 24.02 -7.99
C GLY A 16 -8.97 23.21 -7.35
N SER A 17 -9.21 22.70 -6.14
CA SER A 17 -8.70 21.42 -5.59
C SER A 17 -7.20 21.07 -5.67
N LEU A 18 -6.29 21.98 -6.00
CA LEU A 18 -4.85 21.70 -6.14
C LEU A 18 -3.95 22.85 -5.65
N LEU A 19 -4.40 23.65 -4.68
CA LEU A 19 -3.72 24.88 -4.21
C LEU A 19 -3.12 24.82 -2.80
N ILE A 20 -2.81 23.63 -2.28
CA ILE A 20 -1.70 23.54 -1.33
C ILE A 20 -0.49 23.26 -2.21
N SER A 21 0.42 24.23 -2.37
CA SER A 21 1.76 23.96 -2.93
C SER A 21 2.23 22.65 -2.30
N PRO A 22 2.52 21.59 -3.06
CA PRO A 22 2.97 20.35 -2.45
C PRO A 22 4.22 20.70 -1.67
N THR A 23 4.08 20.83 -0.36
CA THR A 23 5.22 20.96 0.51
C THR A 23 6.06 19.72 0.25
N ALA A 24 7.38 19.78 0.43
CA ALA A 24 8.20 18.58 0.26
C ALA A 24 7.63 17.39 1.08
N GLY A 25 7.00 17.68 2.23
CA GLY A 25 6.22 16.72 3.02
C GLY A 25 4.95 16.18 2.33
N GLY A 26 4.14 17.03 1.68
CA GLY A 26 2.96 16.59 0.93
C GLY A 26 3.28 15.72 -0.28
N LEU A 27 4.33 16.05 -1.05
CA LEU A 27 4.77 15.20 -2.16
C LEU A 27 5.36 13.87 -1.67
N SER A 28 6.14 13.89 -0.59
CA SER A 28 6.67 12.68 0.04
C SER A 28 5.54 11.78 0.53
N ALA A 29 4.51 12.35 1.18
CA ALA A 29 3.35 11.59 1.65
C ALA A 29 2.54 10.99 0.49
N LEU A 30 2.40 11.70 -0.62
CA LEU A 30 1.77 11.17 -1.84
C LEU A 30 2.56 9.97 -2.40
N LEU A 31 3.88 10.08 -2.50
CA LEU A 31 4.76 8.98 -2.91
C LEU A 31 4.68 7.81 -1.92
N GLY A 32 4.67 8.09 -0.61
CA GLY A 32 4.53 7.08 0.42
C GLY A 32 3.22 6.31 0.33
N ASN A 33 2.11 7.01 0.11
CA ASN A 33 0.81 6.41 -0.15
C ASN A 33 0.78 5.60 -1.45
N ALA A 34 1.44 6.07 -2.51
CA ALA A 34 1.53 5.33 -3.76
C ALA A 34 2.29 4.01 -3.60
N LEU A 35 3.38 4.00 -2.81
CA LEU A 35 4.14 2.79 -2.49
C LEU A 35 3.30 1.77 -1.71
N ILE A 36 2.65 2.22 -0.62
CA ILE A 36 1.76 1.35 0.18
C ILE A 36 0.60 0.83 -0.68
N GLY A 37 -0.02 1.70 -1.50
CA GLY A 37 -1.11 1.32 -2.39
C GLY A 37 -0.69 0.28 -3.44
N ALA A 38 0.53 0.39 -3.99
CA ALA A 38 1.07 -0.60 -4.90
C ALA A 38 1.31 -1.95 -4.19
N ALA A 39 1.86 -1.93 -2.97
CA ALA A 39 2.02 -3.14 -2.16
C ALA A 39 0.66 -3.79 -1.84
N ASN A 40 -0.35 -3.01 -1.45
CA ASN A 40 -1.71 -3.49 -1.22
C ASN A 40 -2.32 -4.10 -2.49
N THR A 41 -2.07 -3.49 -3.66
CA THR A 41 -2.57 -4.03 -4.95
C THR A 41 -1.98 -5.40 -5.25
N VAL A 42 -0.69 -5.61 -4.98
CA VAL A 42 -0.04 -6.92 -5.12
C VAL A 42 -0.59 -7.95 -4.14
N ASN A 43 -0.87 -7.54 -2.89
CA ASN A 43 -1.47 -8.43 -1.89
C ASN A 43 -2.91 -8.79 -2.25
N ALA A 44 -3.72 -7.81 -2.66
CA ALA A 44 -5.09 -8.05 -3.12
C ALA A 44 -5.15 -8.95 -4.37
N PHE A 45 -4.17 -8.84 -5.27
CA PHE A 45 -4.07 -9.77 -6.41
C PHE A 45 -3.79 -11.21 -5.95
N GLN A 46 -2.89 -11.40 -4.98
CA GLN A 46 -2.64 -12.72 -4.39
C GLN A 46 -3.90 -13.26 -3.70
N ASP A 47 -4.60 -12.44 -2.90
CA ASP A 47 -5.87 -12.83 -2.28
C ASP A 47 -6.89 -13.28 -3.34
N ALA A 48 -6.96 -12.59 -4.49
CA ALA A 48 -7.89 -12.94 -5.58
C ALA A 48 -7.56 -14.29 -6.25
N ILE A 49 -6.29 -14.71 -6.27
CA ILE A 49 -5.86 -15.99 -6.86
C ILE A 49 -5.61 -17.08 -5.80
N SER A 50 -5.64 -16.74 -4.51
CA SER A 50 -5.37 -17.63 -3.38
C SER A 50 -6.16 -18.95 -3.42
N PRO A 51 -7.45 -18.99 -3.82
CA PRO A 51 -8.18 -20.25 -3.92
C PRO A 51 -7.49 -21.30 -4.82
N ILE A 52 -6.77 -20.85 -5.86
CA ILE A 52 -5.99 -21.74 -6.73
C ILE A 52 -4.75 -22.25 -6.00
N GLY A 53 -4.03 -21.38 -5.28
CA GLY A 53 -2.85 -21.74 -4.49
C GLY A 53 -3.17 -22.74 -3.38
N VAL A 54 -4.28 -22.53 -2.67
CA VAL A 54 -4.81 -23.45 -1.66
C VAL A 54 -5.18 -24.80 -2.27
N ALA A 55 -5.87 -24.81 -3.42
CA ALA A 55 -6.24 -26.05 -4.10
C ALA A 55 -5.00 -26.84 -4.57
N LEU A 56 -4.00 -26.17 -5.14
CA LEU A 56 -2.74 -26.79 -5.55
C LEU A 56 -1.96 -27.33 -4.34
N THR A 57 -1.97 -26.63 -3.22
CA THR A 57 -1.38 -27.10 -1.96
C THR A 57 -2.05 -28.39 -1.47
N ALA A 58 -3.38 -28.44 -1.51
CA ALA A 58 -4.14 -29.60 -1.08
C ALA A 58 -3.86 -30.85 -1.94
N VAL A 59 -3.73 -30.68 -3.26
CA VAL A 59 -3.45 -31.77 -4.21
C VAL A 59 -1.97 -32.16 -4.23
N GLY A 60 -1.08 -31.18 -4.13
CA GLY A 60 0.38 -31.36 -4.24
C GLY A 60 1.06 -31.81 -2.94
N GLY A 61 0.33 -31.87 -1.83
CA GLY A 61 0.82 -32.38 -0.54
C GLY A 61 1.83 -31.46 0.17
N PRO A 62 2.52 -31.98 1.21
CA PRO A 62 3.27 -31.17 2.16
C PRO A 62 4.39 -30.30 1.57
N ILE A 63 5.09 -30.80 0.54
CA ILE A 63 6.18 -30.06 -0.12
C ILE A 63 5.63 -28.84 -0.86
N THR A 64 4.53 -29.02 -1.60
CA THR A 64 3.88 -27.94 -2.34
C THR A 64 3.34 -26.89 -1.38
N GLY A 65 2.73 -27.31 -0.26
CA GLY A 65 2.27 -26.39 0.77
C GLY A 65 3.39 -25.59 1.43
N ALA A 66 4.53 -26.22 1.72
CA ALA A 66 5.68 -25.51 2.27
C ALA A 66 6.26 -24.47 1.29
N LEU A 67 6.29 -24.79 -0.01
CA LEU A 67 6.73 -23.86 -1.05
C LEU A 67 5.75 -22.69 -1.22
N HIS A 68 4.45 -22.96 -1.19
CA HIS A 68 3.41 -21.93 -1.24
C HIS A 68 3.56 -20.95 -0.07
N GLN A 69 3.56 -21.47 1.16
CA GLN A 69 3.71 -20.66 2.36
C GLN A 69 5.01 -19.84 2.37
N PHE A 70 6.12 -20.44 1.89
CA PHE A 70 7.40 -19.74 1.78
C PHE A 70 7.33 -18.56 0.80
N ASN A 71 6.71 -18.75 -0.37
CA ASN A 71 6.55 -17.69 -1.35
C ASN A 71 5.71 -16.53 -0.80
N ASP A 72 4.59 -16.83 -0.15
CA ASP A 72 3.71 -15.82 0.44
C ASP A 72 4.42 -15.06 1.56
N TYR A 73 5.23 -15.76 2.36
CA TYR A 73 6.05 -15.14 3.40
C TYR A 73 7.13 -14.22 2.81
N ALA A 74 7.77 -14.61 1.71
CA ALA A 74 8.76 -13.77 1.05
C ALA A 74 8.14 -12.47 0.52
N ILE A 75 6.95 -12.55 -0.07
CA ILE A 75 6.21 -11.37 -0.54
C ILE A 75 5.77 -10.51 0.65
N TYR A 76 5.31 -11.12 1.74
CA TYR A 76 4.98 -10.40 2.97
C TYR A 76 6.15 -9.57 3.51
N GLN A 77 7.35 -10.15 3.58
CA GLN A 77 8.55 -9.41 4.00
C GLN A 77 8.87 -8.25 3.06
N ALA A 78 8.75 -8.45 1.74
CA ALA A 78 8.95 -7.39 0.77
C ALA A 78 7.90 -6.26 0.92
N SER A 79 6.62 -6.60 1.10
CA SER A 79 5.55 -5.63 1.35
C SER A 79 5.80 -4.83 2.63
N GLN A 80 6.21 -5.47 3.73
CA GLN A 80 6.55 -4.76 4.97
C GLN A 80 7.68 -3.73 4.80
N VAL A 81 8.70 -4.06 4.00
CA VAL A 81 9.78 -3.12 3.69
C VAL A 81 9.23 -1.93 2.89
N VAL A 82 8.43 -2.17 1.86
CA VAL A 82 7.80 -1.12 1.05
C VAL A 82 6.90 -0.23 1.91
N ASP A 83 6.10 -0.81 2.81
CA ASP A 83 5.22 -0.05 3.70
C ASP A 83 5.98 0.76 4.73
N THR A 84 7.10 0.22 5.23
CA THR A 84 7.98 0.95 6.15
C THR A 84 8.56 2.18 5.45
N ILE A 85 9.02 2.03 4.21
CA ILE A 85 9.47 3.16 3.39
C ILE A 85 8.32 4.13 3.15
N GLY A 86 7.14 3.64 2.78
CA GLY A 86 5.96 4.46 2.52
C GLY A 86 5.53 5.30 3.74
N LYS A 87 5.51 4.69 4.93
CA LYS A 87 5.24 5.36 6.20
C LYS A 87 6.34 6.37 6.57
N ALA A 88 7.61 6.03 6.33
CA ALA A 88 8.72 6.95 6.56
C ALA A 88 8.64 8.21 5.68
N LEU A 89 8.05 8.10 4.48
CA LEU A 89 7.76 9.24 3.60
C LEU A 89 6.50 10.03 4.00
N GLY A 90 5.79 9.62 5.06
CA GLY A 90 4.57 10.27 5.52
C GLY A 90 3.27 9.69 4.94
N GLY A 91 3.34 8.52 4.30
CA GLY A 91 2.16 7.78 3.89
C GLY A 91 1.31 7.33 5.09
N THR A 92 -0.01 7.35 4.93
CA THR A 92 -1.00 7.08 5.97
C THR A 92 -1.98 5.96 5.62
N ILE A 93 -1.96 5.46 4.38
CA ILE A 93 -2.77 4.30 3.98
C ILE A 93 -2.43 3.10 4.87
N THR A 94 -3.45 2.35 5.27
CA THR A 94 -3.29 1.12 6.03
C THR A 94 -2.76 0.00 5.12
N PRO A 95 -1.62 -0.62 5.43
CA PRO A 95 -1.13 -1.77 4.68
C PRO A 95 -2.02 -3.01 4.83
N GLU A 96 -2.03 -3.84 3.79
CA GLU A 96 -2.73 -5.12 3.73
C GLU A 96 -1.78 -6.24 3.27
N TYR A 97 -1.93 -7.43 3.86
CA TYR A 97 -1.00 -8.55 3.67
C TYR A 97 -1.73 -9.86 3.38
N HIS A 98 -1.52 -10.39 2.18
CA HIS A 98 -2.06 -11.68 1.75
C HIS A 98 -1.65 -12.82 2.70
N TYR A 99 -0.36 -12.89 3.06
CA TYR A 99 0.13 -13.92 3.98
C TYR A 99 -0.62 -13.94 5.33
N VAL A 100 -0.96 -12.77 5.86
CA VAL A 100 -1.69 -12.67 7.13
C VAL A 100 -3.12 -13.15 6.95
N ASN A 101 -3.74 -12.83 5.81
CA ASN A 101 -5.08 -13.29 5.47
C ASN A 101 -5.10 -14.83 5.34
N GLU A 102 -4.19 -15.42 4.55
CA GLU A 102 -4.18 -16.88 4.31
C GLU A 102 -3.72 -17.70 5.52
N TRP A 103 -2.58 -17.35 6.11
CA TRP A 103 -1.88 -18.25 7.03
C TRP A 103 -2.07 -17.95 8.51
N ILE A 104 -2.56 -16.75 8.85
CA ILE A 104 -2.75 -16.34 10.26
C ILE A 104 -4.23 -16.25 10.61
N LYS A 105 -5.02 -15.56 9.77
CA LYS A 105 -6.47 -15.44 9.97
C LYS A 105 -7.22 -16.67 9.44
N GLY A 106 -6.68 -17.33 8.42
CA GLY A 106 -7.41 -18.27 7.60
C GLY A 106 -8.26 -17.51 6.59
N ILE A 107 -8.13 -17.83 5.31
CA ILE A 107 -9.03 -17.30 4.27
C ILE A 107 -10.37 -18.05 4.38
N ASP A 108 -11.46 -17.29 4.44
CA ASP A 108 -12.84 -17.76 4.26
C ASP A 108 -13.10 -18.20 2.81
#